data_AF-A0A926AS00-F1
#
_entry.id   AF-A0A926AS00-F1
#
_cell.length_a   1.000
_cell.length_b   1.000
_cell.length_c   1.000
_cell.angle_alpha   90.00
_cell.angle_beta   90.00
_cell.angle_gamma   90.00
#
_symmetry.space_group_name_H-M   'P 1'
#
loop_
_entity.id
_entity.type
_entity.pdbx_description
1 polymer ?
#
loop_
_entity_poly.entity_id
_entity_poly.type
_entity_poly.pdbx_seq_one_letter_code
_entity_poly.pdbx_strand_id
1 'polypeptide(L)'
;MARSLNLDQLTLRDKIREAARRSHDMIEHLEHAFVPKAHDLRKVARPHDSKSEAPPIADVTIRHHAAMVLESDQYTEGLNEEAEALFEAIAVEVDKLATRGQPR
;
A
#
# COMPACT_ATOMS: atom_id res chain seq x y z
N MET A 1 1.01 -10.37 9.50
CA MET A 1 1.80 -10.96 8.40
C MET A 1 0.82 -11.42 7.34
N ALA A 2 0.81 -10.73 6.19
CA ALA A 2 0.01 -11.16 5.05
C ALA A 2 0.56 -12.49 4.52
N ARG A 3 -0.35 -13.36 4.06
CA ARG A 3 0.00 -14.72 3.62
C ARG A 3 0.63 -14.63 2.24
N SER A 4 1.93 -14.94 2.14
CA SER A 4 2.64 -15.05 0.85
C SER A 4 1.85 -15.93 -0.11
N LEU A 5 1.49 -15.37 -1.26
CA LEU A 5 0.75 -16.06 -2.31
C LEU A 5 1.69 -17.07 -3.00
N ASN A 6 1.25 -18.31 -3.15
CA ASN A 6 1.96 -19.28 -3.99
C ASN A 6 1.47 -19.12 -5.43
N LEU A 7 2.15 -18.24 -6.18
CA LEU A 7 1.74 -17.84 -7.53
C LEU A 7 1.74 -19.02 -8.52
N ASP A 8 2.59 -20.02 -8.32
CA ASP A 8 2.68 -21.19 -9.20
C ASP A 8 1.42 -22.08 -9.14
N GLN A 9 0.64 -21.97 -8.08
CA GLN A 9 -0.61 -22.72 -7.89
C GLN A 9 -1.85 -22.01 -8.44
N LEU A 10 -1.71 -20.75 -8.87
CA LEU A 10 -2.83 -19.95 -9.37
C LEU A 10 -2.91 -20.02 -10.89
N THR A 11 -4.12 -20.12 -11.43
CA THR A 11 -4.33 -19.91 -12.88
C THR A 11 -4.15 -18.43 -13.23
N LEU A 12 -3.92 -18.10 -14.51
CA LEU A 12 -3.88 -16.70 -14.98
C LEU A 12 -5.11 -15.90 -14.54
N ARG A 13 -6.30 -16.51 -14.61
CA ARG A 13 -7.56 -15.89 -14.17
C ARG A 13 -7.52 -15.56 -12.68
N ASP A 14 -7.01 -16.49 -11.86
CA ASP A 14 -6.93 -16.29 -10.42
C ASP A 14 -5.90 -15.21 -10.07
N LYS A 15 -4.75 -15.20 -10.76
CA LYS A 15 -3.76 -14.12 -10.63
C LYS A 15 -4.36 -12.74 -10.95
N ILE A 16 -5.12 -12.63 -12.04
CA ILE A 16 -5.78 -11.36 -12.43
C ILE A 16 -6.81 -10.93 -11.37
N ARG A 17 -7.62 -11.87 -10.87
CA ARG A 17 -8.60 -11.57 -9.80
C ARG A 17 -7.90 -11.11 -8.52
N GLU A 18 -6.82 -11.78 -8.17
CA GLU A 18 -6.03 -11.45 -7.00
C GLU A 18 -5.37 -10.08 -7.14
N ALA A 19 -4.80 -9.77 -8.31
CA ALA A 19 -4.24 -8.46 -8.60
C ALA A 19 -5.28 -7.34 -8.51
N ALA A 20 -6.50 -7.57 -9.01
CA ALA A 20 -7.61 -6.63 -8.88
C ALA A 20 -8.02 -6.40 -7.42
N ARG A 21 -8.09 -7.49 -6.64
CA ARG A 21 -8.36 -7.42 -5.19
C ARG A 21 -7.28 -6.62 -4.46
N ARG A 22 -6.01 -6.90 -4.73
CA ARG A 22 -4.88 -6.16 -4.14
C ARG A 22 -4.85 -4.70 -4.52
N SER A 23 -5.20 -4.37 -5.76
CA SER A 23 -5.34 -2.98 -6.20
C SER A 23 -6.44 -2.26 -5.41
N HIS A 24 -7.55 -2.94 -5.13
CA HIS A 24 -8.62 -2.38 -4.32
C HIS A 24 -8.21 -2.22 -2.85
N ASP A 25 -7.62 -3.25 -2.24
CA ASP A 25 -7.11 -3.21 -0.86
C ASP A 25 -6.10 -2.05 -0.68
N MET A 26 -5.25 -1.81 -1.67
CA MET A 26 -4.29 -0.70 -1.70
C MET A 26 -5.00 0.66 -1.72
N ILE A 27 -6.00 0.84 -2.60
CA ILE A 27 -6.76 2.08 -2.68
C ILE A 27 -7.47 2.34 -1.35
N GLU A 28 -8.16 1.34 -0.79
CA GLU A 28 -8.86 1.48 0.49
C GLU A 28 -7.90 1.85 1.63
N HIS A 29 -6.74 1.20 1.70
CA HIS A 29 -5.73 1.52 2.72
C HIS A 29 -5.18 2.94 2.57
N LEU A 30 -4.88 3.37 1.34
CA LEU A 30 -4.40 4.72 1.09
C LEU A 30 -5.43 5.77 1.49
N GLU A 31 -6.69 5.58 1.09
CA GLU A 31 -7.77 6.54 1.34
C GLU A 31 -8.21 6.59 2.81
N HIS A 32 -8.33 5.44 3.47
CA HIS A 32 -8.95 5.33 4.78
C HIS A 32 -7.98 5.17 5.94
N ALA A 33 -6.72 4.82 5.68
CA ALA A 33 -5.71 4.65 6.72
C ALA A 33 -4.50 5.56 6.53
N PHE A 34 -3.77 5.45 5.42
CA PHE A 34 -2.49 6.15 5.26
C PHE A 34 -2.66 7.66 5.17
N VAL A 35 -3.46 8.16 4.22
CA VAL A 35 -3.64 9.60 3.98
C VAL A 35 -4.20 10.32 5.21
N PRO A 36 -5.23 9.80 5.92
CA PRO A 36 -5.71 10.41 7.16
C PRO A 36 -4.62 10.53 8.23
N LYS A 37 -3.85 9.45 8.48
CA LYS A 37 -2.76 9.46 9.47
C LYS A 37 -1.67 10.47 9.11
N ALA A 38 -1.28 10.54 7.84
CA ALA A 38 -0.30 11.52 7.36
C ALA A 38 -0.80 12.96 7.52
N HIS A 39 -2.09 13.19 7.26
CA HIS A 39 -2.73 14.48 7.46
C HIS A 39 -2.78 14.89 8.95
N ASP A 40 -3.07 13.94 9.85
CA ASP A 40 -3.07 14.21 11.28
C ASP A 40 -1.67 14.48 11.82
N LEU A 41 -0.65 13.72 11.38
CA LEU A 41 0.75 14.05 11.67
C LEU A 41 1.09 15.48 11.21
N ARG A 42 0.70 15.86 9.99
CA ARG A 42 0.92 17.21 9.47
C ARG A 42 0.25 18.28 10.34
N LYS A 43 -0.94 18.02 10.90
CA LYS A 43 -1.60 18.98 11.80
C LYS A 43 -0.82 19.17 13.09
N VAL A 44 -0.39 18.07 13.72
CA VAL A 44 0.27 18.12 15.03
C VAL A 44 1.74 18.57 14.94
N ALA A 45 2.39 18.35 13.81
CA ALA A 45 3.76 18.79 13.57
C ALA A 45 3.86 20.26 13.11
N ARG A 46 2.73 20.94 12.87
CA ARG A 46 2.77 22.36 12.51
C ARG A 46 3.33 23.19 13.67
N PRO A 47 4.21 24.16 13.38
CA PRO A 47 4.69 25.09 14.40
C PRO A 47 3.51 25.75 15.10
N HIS A 48 3.57 25.83 16.43
CA HIS A 48 2.51 26.50 17.18
C HIS A 48 2.57 28.00 16.91
N ASP A 49 1.42 28.59 16.55
CA ASP A 49 1.36 30.04 16.39
C ASP A 49 1.50 30.67 17.77
N SER A 50 2.52 31.51 17.93
CA SER A 50 2.82 32.26 19.16
C SER A 50 1.67 33.12 19.69
N LYS A 51 0.61 33.32 18.88
CA LYS A 51 -0.62 34.05 19.25
C LYS A 51 -1.77 33.14 19.70
N SER A 52 -1.59 31.82 19.66
CA SER A 52 -2.61 30.86 20.08
C SER A 52 -2.54 30.61 21.59
N GLU A 53 -3.68 30.64 22.27
CA GLU A 53 -3.78 30.26 23.70
C GLU A 53 -3.70 28.74 23.93
N ALA A 54 -3.58 27.94 22.86
CA ALA A 54 -3.50 26.50 22.98
C ALA A 54 -2.15 26.07 23.60
N PRO A 55 -2.14 25.02 24.45
CA PRO A 55 -0.91 24.52 25.03
C PRO A 55 -0.02 23.87 23.95
N PRO A 56 1.30 24.03 24.04
CA PRO A 56 2.23 23.43 23.10
C PRO A 56 2.08 21.91 23.06
N ILE A 57 2.07 21.34 21.85
CA ILE A 57 1.97 19.91 21.63
C ILE A 57 3.23 19.23 22.17
N ALA A 58 3.04 18.19 22.98
CA ALA A 58 4.14 17.41 23.52
C ALA A 58 4.85 16.61 22.41
N ASP A 59 6.17 16.52 22.48
CA ASP A 59 7.00 15.75 21.55
C ASP A 59 6.56 14.27 21.43
N VAL A 60 6.11 13.68 22.55
CA VAL A 60 5.57 12.31 22.57
C VAL A 60 4.35 12.14 21.64
N THR A 61 3.51 13.17 21.51
CA THR A 61 2.36 13.17 20.62
C THR A 61 2.80 13.16 19.16
N ILE A 62 3.77 13.99 18.80
CA ILE A 62 4.32 14.03 17.43
C ILE A 62 4.94 12.67 17.08
N ARG A 63 5.75 12.10 17.98
CA ARG A 63 6.35 10.77 17.78
C ARG A 63 5.31 9.66 17.65
N HIS A 64 4.21 9.73 18.41
CA HIS A 64 3.12 8.78 18.29
C HIS A 64 2.46 8.84 16.90
N HIS A 65 2.11 10.04 16.42
CA HIS A 65 1.55 10.20 15.08
C HIS A 65 2.54 9.77 13.98
N ALA A 66 3.83 10.04 14.16
CA ALA A 66 4.87 9.57 13.23
C ALA A 66 4.93 8.04 13.18
N ALA A 67 4.91 7.37 14.34
CA ALA A 67 4.89 5.91 14.41
C ALA A 67 3.68 5.30 13.69
N MET A 68 2.49 5.90 13.85
CA MET A 68 1.28 5.44 13.14
C MET A 68 1.39 5.57 11.62
N VAL A 69 2.02 6.64 11.13
CA VAL A 69 2.26 6.84 9.69
C VAL A 69 3.25 5.78 9.17
N LEU A 70 4.36 5.56 9.88
CA LEU A 70 5.36 4.57 9.51
C LEU A 70 4.82 3.14 9.50
N GLU A 71 3.97 2.79 10.47
CA GLU A 71 3.28 1.49 10.46
C GLU A 71 2.36 1.35 9.25
N SER A 72 1.65 2.43 8.90
CA SER A 72 0.79 2.46 7.72
C SER A 72 1.60 2.35 6.42
N ASP A 73 2.79 2.93 6.38
CA ASP A 73 3.73 2.87 5.26
C ASP A 73 4.25 1.45 5.05
N GLN A 74 4.70 0.81 6.13
CA GLN A 74 5.18 -0.58 6.10
C GLN A 74 4.10 -1.55 5.61
N TYR A 75 2.83 -1.30 5.96
CA TYR A 75 1.72 -2.08 5.41
C TYR A 75 1.53 -1.84 3.89
N THR A 76 1.66 -0.58 3.44
CA THR A 76 1.63 -0.23 2.01
C THR A 76 2.74 -0.93 1.25
N GLU A 77 3.96 -0.97 1.78
CA GLU A 77 5.09 -1.68 1.18
C GLU A 77 4.76 -3.16 0.95
N GLY A 78 4.22 -3.85 1.96
CA GLY A 78 3.83 -5.25 1.82
C GLY A 78 2.74 -5.49 0.78
N LEU A 79 1.74 -4.60 0.67
CA LEU A 79 0.74 -4.68 -0.40
C LEU A 79 1.35 -4.45 -1.79
N ASN A 80 2.33 -3.55 -1.88
CA ASN A 80 3.02 -3.24 -3.13
C ASN A 80 3.86 -4.43 -3.61
N GLU A 81 4.65 -5.04 -2.70
CA GLU A 81 5.44 -6.23 -3.00
C GLU A 81 4.56 -7.39 -3.54
N GLU A 82 3.42 -7.64 -2.89
CA GLU A 82 2.47 -8.67 -3.35
C GLU A 82 1.86 -8.33 -4.73
N ALA A 83 1.53 -7.07 -4.96
CA ALA A 83 0.96 -6.61 -6.23
C ALA A 83 1.98 -6.71 -7.37
N GLU A 84 3.23 -6.28 -7.15
CA GLU A 84 4.32 -6.39 -8.13
C GLU A 84 4.55 -7.85 -8.54
N ALA A 85 4.61 -8.76 -7.58
CA ALA A 85 4.78 -10.19 -7.86
C ALA A 85 3.62 -10.75 -8.72
N LEU A 86 2.38 -10.32 -8.46
CA LEU A 86 1.22 -10.69 -9.27
C LEU A 86 1.31 -10.13 -10.68
N PHE A 87 1.67 -8.85 -10.84
CA PHE A 87 1.77 -8.21 -12.15
C PHE A 87 2.88 -8.83 -13.00
N GLU A 88 4.04 -9.12 -12.41
CA GLU A 88 5.13 -9.81 -13.10
C GLU A 88 4.71 -11.21 -13.56
N ALA A 89 4.07 -11.99 -12.67
CA ALA A 89 3.61 -13.33 -13.02
C ALA A 89 2.54 -13.31 -14.13
N ILE A 90 1.62 -12.35 -14.11
CA ILE A 90 0.63 -12.13 -15.19
C ILE A 90 1.34 -11.78 -16.49
N ALA A 91 2.30 -10.85 -16.48
CA ALA A 91 3.02 -10.43 -17.67
C ALA A 91 3.76 -11.61 -18.33
N VAL A 92 4.44 -12.42 -17.52
CA VAL A 92 5.14 -13.63 -17.98
C VAL A 92 4.17 -14.64 -18.61
N GLU A 93 3.00 -14.87 -18.03
CA GLU A 93 2.02 -15.81 -18.57
C GLU A 93 1.35 -15.31 -19.85
N VAL A 94 1.02 -14.01 -19.92
CA VAL A 94 0.46 -13.38 -21.11
C VAL A 94 1.45 -13.45 -22.27
N ASP A 95 2.73 -13.16 -22.04
CA ASP A 95 3.78 -13.25 -23.06
C ASP A 95 3.94 -14.68 -23.60
N LYS A 96 3.93 -15.69 -22.71
CA LYS A 96 3.93 -17.11 -23.10
C LYS A 96 2.73 -17.49 -23.97
N LEU A 97 1.56 -16.90 -23.73
CA LEU A 97 0.36 -17.17 -24.53
C LEU A 97 0.41 -16.44 -25.88
N ALA A 98 0.87 -15.19 -25.90
CA ALA A 98 0.98 -14.39 -27.11
C ALA A 98 1.99 -14.98 -28.11
N THR A 99 3.16 -15.42 -27.62
CA THR A 99 4.21 -16.05 -28.44
C THR A 99 3.82 -17.42 -29.00
N ARG A 100 2.95 -18.17 -28.31
CA ARG A 100 2.39 -19.44 -28.81
C ARG A 100 1.34 -19.26 -29.92
N GLY A 101 0.75 -18.07 -30.03
CA GLY A 101 -0.33 -17.76 -30.97
C GLY A 101 0.13 -17.19 -32.31
N GLN A 102 1.43 -16.93 -32.53
CA GLN A 102 1.94 -16.44 -33.81
C GLN A 102 2.05 -17.59 -34.82
N PRO A 103 1.33 -17.57 -35.96
CA PRO A 103 1.63 -18.47 -37.07
C PRO A 103 3.03 -18.16 -37.61
N ARG A 104 3.80 -19.22 -37.88
CA ARG A 104 5.12 -19.13 -38.52
C ARG A 104 5.05 -18.50 -39.90
#